data_AF-A0A2M7SVZ8-F1
#
_entry.id   AF-A0A2M7SVZ8-F1
#
_cell.length_a   1.000
_cell.length_b   1.000
_cell.length_c   1.000
_cell.angle_alpha   90.00
_cell.angle_beta   90.00
_cell.angle_gamma   90.00
#
_symmetry.space_group_name_H-M   'P 1'
#
loop_
_entity.id
_entity.type
_entity.pdbx_description
1 polymer ?
#
loop_
_entity_poly.entity_id
_entity_poly.type
_entity_poly.pdbx_seq_one_letter_code
_entity_poly.pdbx_strand_id
1 'polypeptide(L)' 'GGSVTSNNIAEFVSQPEIDGALVGGASLKADEFSNIVGQSAAIKKQGA' A
#
# COMPACT_ATOMS: atom_id res chain seq x y z
N GLY A 1 -4.65 -6.02 8.42
CA GLY A 1 -3.41 -5.34 8.86
C GLY A 1 -2.33 -6.36 9.18
N GLY A 2 -1.81 -7.04 8.16
CA GLY A 2 -0.58 -7.83 8.27
C GLY A 2 0.65 -6.93 8.08
N SER A 3 1.85 -7.51 8.02
CA SER A 3 3.07 -6.75 7.67
C SER A 3 2.98 -6.20 6.25
N VAL A 4 2.74 -4.89 6.15
CA VAL A 4 2.71 -4.14 4.88
C VAL A 4 4.02 -3.41 4.67
N THR A 5 4.58 -3.57 3.47
CA THR A 5 5.83 -2.95 3.01
C THR A 5 5.65 -2.44 1.57
N SER A 6 6.60 -1.68 1.05
CA SER A 6 6.54 -1.22 -0.35
C SER A 6 6.64 -2.38 -1.36
N ASN A 7 7.05 -3.57 -0.92
CA ASN A 7 7.22 -4.74 -1.77
C ASN A 7 5.94 -5.57 -1.94
N ASN A 8 4.97 -5.45 -1.02
CA ASN A 8 3.77 -6.28 -1.04
C ASN A 8 2.46 -5.49 -1.09
N ILE A 9 2.49 -4.17 -0.89
CA ILE A 9 1.28 -3.34 -0.92
C ILE A 9 0.51 -3.49 -2.23
N ALA A 10 1.20 -3.60 -3.36
CA ALA A 10 0.60 -3.72 -4.68
C ALA A 10 -0.32 -4.93 -4.80
N GLU A 11 0.08 -6.07 -4.22
CA GLU A 11 -0.73 -7.30 -4.22
C GLU A 11 -2.01 -7.10 -3.41
N PHE A 12 -1.91 -6.47 -2.23
CA PHE A 12 -3.07 -6.22 -1.37
C PHE A 12 -4.07 -5.25 -2.01
N VAL A 13 -3.62 -4.08 -2.48
CA VAL A 13 -4.52 -3.03 -3.01
C VAL A 13 -5.04 -3.34 -4.42
N SER A 14 -4.50 -4.38 -5.08
CA SER A 14 -5.06 -4.93 -6.32
C SER A 14 -6.33 -5.75 -6.09
N GLN A 15 -6.57 -6.21 -4.85
CA GLN A 15 -7.79 -6.94 -4.51
C GLN A 15 -8.99 -5.99 -4.50
N PRO A 16 -10.12 -6.36 -5.11
CA PRO A 16 -11.28 -5.48 -5.24
C PRO A 16 -11.90 -5.09 -3.89
N GLU A 17 -11.82 -5.97 -2.89
CA GLU A 17 -12.39 -5.74 -1.55
C GLU A 17 -11.41 -5.06 -0.57
N ILE A 18 -10.19 -4.74 -1.01
CA ILE A 18 -9.18 -4.10 -0.16
C ILE A 18 -8.99 -2.65 -0.60
N ASP A 19 -9.40 -1.73 0.26
CA ASP A 19 -9.34 -0.29 -0.02
C ASP A 19 -8.07 0.41 0.46
N GLY A 20 -7.23 -0.30 1.20
CA GLY A 20 -5.96 0.23 1.69
C GLY A 20 -5.32 -0.67 2.72
N ALA A 21 -4.36 -0.11 3.45
CA ALA A 21 -3.57 -0.83 4.43
C ALA A 21 -3.31 0.01 5.69
N LEU A 22 -3.31 -0.68 6.84
CA LEU A 22 -2.79 -0.13 8.10
C LEU A 22 -1.34 -0.55 8.25
N VAL A 23 -0.41 0.41 8.09
CA VAL A 23 1.04 0.16 8.01
C VAL A 23 1.68 0.30 9.39
N GLY A 24 2.40 -0.75 9.82
CA GLY A 24 3.15 -0.79 11.07
C GLY A 24 4.54 -0.16 10.95
N GLY A 25 5.60 -0.90 11.28
CA GLY A 25 6.98 -0.39 11.35
C GLY A 25 7.52 0.24 10.06
N ALA A 26 6.98 -0.12 8.88
CA ALA A 26 7.32 0.51 7.61
C ALA A 26 6.91 1.99 7.55
N SER A 27 5.92 2.43 8.34
CA SER A 27 5.50 3.83 8.44
C SER A 27 6.57 4.73 9.08
N LEU A 28 7.52 4.16 9.82
CA LEU A 28 8.58 4.91 10.49
C LEU A 28 9.73 5.31 9.56
N LYS A 29 9.72 4.83 8.31
CA LYS A 29 10.71 5.15 7.28
C LYS A 29 10.02 5.95 6.18
N ALA A 30 10.38 7.23 6.05
CA ALA A 30 9.69 8.17 5.16
C ALA A 30 9.65 7.68 3.70
N ASP A 31 10.77 7.20 3.17
CA ASP A 31 10.86 6.71 1.79
C ASP A 31 10.00 5.46 1.56
N GLU A 32 10.03 4.53 2.52
CA GLU A 32 9.22 3.31 2.50
C GLU A 32 7.72 3.64 2.50
N PHE A 33 7.31 4.51 3.42
CA PHE A 33 5.91 4.90 3.56
C PHE A 33 5.41 5.68 2.34
N SER A 34 6.23 6.58 1.79
CA SER A 34 5.90 7.33 0.57
C SER A 34 5.72 6.40 -0.63
N ASN A 35 6.56 5.37 -0.76
CA ASN A 35 6.40 4.36 -1.81
C ASN A 35 5.10 3.57 -1.65
N ILE A 36 4.73 3.19 -0.41
CA ILE A 36 3.48 2.49 -0.13
C ILE A 36 2.26 3.30 -0.58
N VAL A 37 2.22 4.59 -0.22
CA VAL A 37 1.13 5.50 -0.60
C VAL A 37 1.08 5.71 -2.12
N GLY A 38 2.25 5.92 -2.75
CA GLY A 38 2.36 6.12 -4.18
C GLY A 38 1.84 4.93 -4.99
N GLN A 39 2.25 3.71 -4.64
CA GLN A 39 1.76 2.49 -5.29
C GLN A 39 0.25 2.30 -5.09
N SER A 40 -0.22 2.51 -3.86
CA SER A 40 -1.65 2.38 -3.53
C SER A 40 -2.51 3.34 -4.37
N ALA A 41 -2.10 4.60 -4.48
CA ALA A 41 -2.79 5.60 -5.28
C ALA A 41 -2.76 5.28 -6.78
N ALA A 42 -1.64 4.77 -7.29
CA ALA A 42 -1.50 4.41 -8.70
C ALA A 42 -2.41 3.24 -9.10
N ILE A 43 -2.53 2.23 -8.25
CA ILE A 43 -3.32 1.02 -8.53
C ILE A 43 -4.82 1.30 -8.40
N LYS A 44 -5.27 1.96 -7.34
CA LYS A 44 -6.70 2.27 -7.16
C LYS A 44 -7.24 3.24 -8.22
N LYS A 45 -6.40 4.11 -8.81
CA LYS A 45 -6.79 4.94 -9.97
C LYS A 45 -7.07 4.14 -11.25
N GLN A 46 -6.53 2.93 -11.39
CA GLN A 46 -6.72 2.10 -12.60
C GLN A 46 -7.98 1.23 -12.53
N GLY A 47 -8.55 1.04 -11.32
CA GLY A 47 -9.77 0.26 -11.11
C GLY A 47 -11.04 1.08 -10.87
N ALA A 48 -10.95 2.42 -10.90
CA ALA A 48 -12.05 3.36 -10.68
C ALA A 48 -12.54 3.98 -12.00
#